data_AF-A0A521LTM5-F1
#
_entry.id   AF-A0A521LTM5-F1
#
_cell.length_a   1.000
_cell.length_b   1.000
_cell.length_c   1.000
_cell.angle_alpha   90.00
_cell.angle_beta   90.00
_cell.angle_gamma   90.00
#
_symmetry.space_group_name_H-M   'P 1'
#
loop_
_entity.id
_entity.type
_entity.pdbx_description
1 polymer ?
#
loop_
_entity_poly.entity_id
_entity_poly.type
_entity_poly.pdbx_seq_one_letter_code
_entity_poly.pdbx_strand_id
1 'polypeptide(L)'
;MNDRRARLYSGHLFVLILAALWLAFLTTGRAQEQTTRQTADQQTQRLLAARCAVCHSTDLIQQQRLPRDRWEATVKKMVHWGAQLDATEEAMLVAYLATYFHPEAGPVVAPPAAPRSGEEPGAAPNQPGVPARGAALYKHNCLPCHGEAGRGGMGPKLARNPILSQEDRFRATVRQGRGAMPPWGDVLRPQEIVDIRAWLTTIPD
;
A
#
# COMPACT_ATOMS: atom_id res chain seq x y z
N MET A 1 15.79 -40.86 -53.15
CA MET A 1 16.76 -40.51 -52.08
C MET A 1 16.60 -39.09 -51.51
N ASN A 2 15.45 -38.40 -51.64
CA ASN A 2 15.32 -36.98 -51.25
C ASN A 2 14.35 -36.67 -50.09
N ASP A 3 13.64 -37.67 -49.56
CA ASP A 3 12.50 -37.43 -48.65
C ASP A 3 12.84 -37.54 -47.15
N ARG A 4 14.04 -38.03 -46.81
CA ARG A 4 14.48 -38.18 -45.41
C ARG A 4 15.07 -36.89 -44.81
N ARG A 5 15.62 -35.99 -45.64
CA ARG A 5 16.23 -34.73 -45.16
C ARG A 5 15.18 -33.68 -44.77
N ALA A 6 14.05 -33.58 -45.49
CA ALA A 6 12.98 -32.63 -45.16
C ALA A 6 12.28 -32.92 -43.81
N ARG A 7 12.14 -34.21 -43.45
CA ARG A 7 11.54 -34.61 -42.16
C ARG A 7 12.42 -34.28 -40.94
N LEU A 8 13.74 -34.27 -41.12
CA LEU A 8 14.70 -33.89 -40.06
C LEU A 8 14.67 -32.38 -39.77
N TYR A 9 14.61 -31.52 -40.80
CA TYR A 9 14.54 -30.07 -40.60
C TYR A 9 13.21 -29.63 -39.97
N SER A 10 12.09 -30.28 -40.32
CA SER A 10 10.77 -29.95 -39.77
C SER A 10 10.64 -30.33 -38.27
N GLY A 11 11.29 -31.41 -37.84
CA GLY A 11 11.29 -31.82 -36.43
C GLY A 11 12.14 -30.90 -35.54
N HIS A 12 13.33 -30.51 -36.01
CA HIS A 12 14.19 -29.58 -35.26
C HIS A 12 13.59 -28.18 -35.16
N LEU A 13 12.95 -27.68 -36.23
CA LEU A 13 12.30 -26.37 -36.20
C LEU A 13 11.11 -26.34 -35.22
N PHE A 14 10.32 -27.42 -35.17
CA PHE A 14 9.20 -27.53 -34.23
C PHE A 14 9.67 -27.57 -32.76
N VAL A 15 10.72 -28.33 -32.46
CA VAL A 15 11.30 -28.39 -31.10
C VAL A 15 11.88 -27.04 -30.68
N LEU A 16 12.54 -26.31 -31.58
CA LEU A 16 13.08 -24.98 -31.30
C LEU A 16 11.97 -23.95 -31.06
N ILE A 17 10.87 -24.00 -31.82
CA ILE A 17 9.71 -23.13 -31.61
C ILE A 17 9.04 -23.44 -30.26
N LEU A 18 8.83 -24.72 -29.91
CA LEU A 18 8.28 -25.09 -28.61
C LEU A 18 9.18 -24.68 -27.44
N ALA A 19 10.50 -24.82 -27.59
CA ALA A 19 11.46 -24.37 -26.58
C ALA A 19 11.44 -22.84 -26.41
N ALA A 20 11.36 -22.08 -27.51
CA ALA A 20 11.24 -20.62 -27.46
C ALA A 20 9.92 -20.16 -26.83
N LEU A 21 8.79 -20.82 -27.16
CA LEU A 21 7.47 -20.53 -26.56
C LEU A 21 7.43 -20.88 -25.07
N TRP A 22 8.03 -21.98 -24.65
CA TRP A 22 8.14 -22.37 -23.24
C TRP A 22 9.04 -21.41 -22.45
N LEU A 23 10.17 -20.99 -23.02
CA LEU A 23 11.06 -20.00 -22.40
C LEU A 23 10.37 -18.63 -22.27
N ALA A 24 9.64 -18.18 -23.29
CA ALA A 24 8.83 -16.96 -23.22
C ALA A 24 7.78 -17.04 -22.10
N PHE A 25 7.05 -18.16 -21.99
CA PHE A 25 6.05 -18.38 -20.93
C PHE A 25 6.65 -18.38 -19.51
N LEU A 26 7.85 -18.94 -19.34
CA LEU A 26 8.56 -18.91 -18.05
C LEU A 26 9.03 -17.51 -17.65
N THR A 27 9.47 -16.70 -18.61
CA THR A 27 9.95 -15.32 -18.34
C THR A 27 8.79 -14.39 -17.97
N THR A 28 7.66 -14.49 -18.67
CA THR A 28 6.46 -13.69 -18.38
C THR A 28 5.82 -14.10 -17.06
N GLY A 29 5.79 -15.39 -16.73
CA GLY A 29 5.26 -15.87 -15.44
C GLY A 29 6.02 -15.31 -14.23
N ARG A 30 7.37 -15.30 -14.27
CA ARG A 30 8.19 -14.73 -13.19
C ARG A 30 8.04 -13.21 -13.07
N ALA A 31 7.92 -12.49 -14.19
CA ALA A 31 7.73 -11.04 -14.18
C ALA A 31 6.36 -10.64 -13.58
N GLN A 32 5.30 -11.39 -13.92
CA GLN A 32 3.96 -11.20 -13.35
C GLN A 32 3.95 -11.43 -11.84
N GLU A 33 4.63 -12.49 -11.37
CA GLU A 33 4.72 -12.84 -9.95
C GLU A 33 5.52 -11.79 -9.15
N GLN A 34 6.66 -11.33 -9.68
CA GLN A 34 7.45 -10.27 -9.04
C GLN A 34 6.68 -8.94 -8.94
N THR A 35 5.99 -8.54 -10.00
CA THR A 35 5.18 -7.31 -10.02
C THR A 35 4.04 -7.39 -8.99
N THR A 36 3.39 -8.55 -8.89
CA THR A 36 2.32 -8.79 -7.91
C THR A 36 2.85 -8.70 -6.47
N ARG A 37 3.99 -9.34 -6.19
CA ARG A 37 4.64 -9.26 -4.87
C ARG A 37 5.06 -7.83 -4.52
N GLN A 38 5.70 -7.11 -5.44
CA GLN A 38 6.08 -5.71 -5.25
C GLN A 38 4.89 -4.82 -4.92
N THR A 39 3.76 -5.02 -5.61
CA THR A 39 2.52 -4.27 -5.35
C THR A 39 1.95 -4.58 -3.96
N ALA A 40 1.94 -5.86 -3.56
CA ALA A 40 1.50 -6.29 -2.23
C ALA A 40 2.41 -5.74 -1.11
N ASP A 41 3.72 -5.69 -1.34
CA ASP A 41 4.70 -5.12 -0.41
C ASP A 41 4.51 -3.60 -0.25
N GLN A 42 4.30 -2.87 -1.35
CA GLN A 42 3.96 -1.45 -1.32
C GLN A 42 2.68 -1.17 -0.53
N GLN A 43 1.64 -1.99 -0.73
CA GLN A 43 0.40 -1.87 0.02
C GLN A 43 0.65 -2.12 1.52
N THR A 44 1.44 -3.13 1.87
CA THR A 44 1.75 -3.44 3.27
C THR A 44 2.59 -2.36 3.95
N GLN A 45 3.52 -1.73 3.22
CA GLN A 45 4.27 -0.59 3.74
C GLN A 45 3.36 0.61 4.06
N ARG A 46 2.33 0.86 3.23
CA ARG A 46 1.30 1.88 3.53
C ARG A 46 0.50 1.51 4.78
N LEU A 47 0.15 0.24 4.97
CA LEU A 47 -0.54 -0.23 6.19
C LEU A 47 0.30 0.01 7.44
N LEU A 48 1.60 -0.31 7.40
CA LEU A 48 2.53 -0.07 8.50
C LEU A 48 2.56 1.41 8.91
N ALA A 49 2.71 2.30 7.95
CA ALA A 49 2.71 3.74 8.21
C ALA A 49 1.33 4.26 8.65
N ALA A 50 0.23 3.72 8.11
CA ALA A 50 -1.13 4.18 8.43
C ALA A 50 -1.66 3.70 9.78
N ARG A 51 -1.24 2.52 10.26
CA ARG A 51 -1.85 1.86 11.43
C ARG A 51 -0.89 1.66 12.59
N CYS A 52 0.37 1.36 12.31
CA CYS A 52 1.36 1.07 13.36
C CYS A 52 2.14 2.34 13.74
N ALA A 53 2.55 3.13 12.74
CA ALA A 53 3.32 4.36 12.97
C ALA A 53 2.56 5.47 13.71
N VAL A 54 1.24 5.30 13.87
CA VAL A 54 0.37 6.20 14.63
C VAL A 54 0.69 6.18 16.13
N CYS A 55 1.16 5.04 16.65
CA CYS A 55 1.41 4.86 18.09
C CYS A 55 2.89 4.71 18.46
N HIS A 56 3.74 4.19 17.56
CA HIS A 56 5.18 4.02 17.79
C HIS A 56 5.97 4.09 16.48
N SER A 57 7.28 4.37 16.51
CA SER A 57 8.08 4.35 15.27
C SER A 57 8.18 2.94 14.69
N THR A 58 8.39 2.84 13.37
CA THR A 58 8.58 1.56 12.68
C THR A 58 9.94 0.92 12.98
N ASP A 59 10.87 1.63 13.63
CA ASP A 59 12.18 1.08 14.02
C ASP A 59 12.06 -0.08 15.01
N LEU A 60 11.00 -0.09 15.84
CA LEU A 60 10.73 -1.21 16.73
C LEU A 60 10.56 -2.51 15.95
N ILE A 61 10.00 -2.47 14.74
CA ILE A 61 9.81 -3.66 13.90
C ILE A 61 11.16 -4.26 13.51
N GLN A 62 12.13 -3.42 13.16
CA GLN A 62 13.47 -3.84 12.78
C GLN A 62 14.19 -4.57 13.93
N GLN A 63 13.93 -4.13 15.17
CA GLN A 63 14.57 -4.69 16.37
C GLN A 63 13.99 -6.05 16.77
N GLN A 64 12.69 -6.27 16.59
CA GLN A 64 12.03 -7.47 17.13
C GLN A 64 12.42 -8.77 16.42
N ARG A 65 12.67 -8.72 15.10
CA ARG A 65 13.03 -9.86 14.24
C ARG A 65 12.39 -11.19 14.66
N LEU A 66 11.07 -11.35 14.47
CA LEU A 66 10.31 -12.50 15.01
C LEU A 66 9.97 -13.56 13.95
N PRO A 67 9.78 -14.83 14.34
CA PRO A 67 9.17 -15.82 13.46
C PRO A 67 7.68 -15.53 13.20
N ARG A 68 7.10 -16.13 12.15
CA ARG A 68 5.75 -15.81 11.66
C ARG A 68 4.66 -15.92 12.72
N ASP A 69 4.67 -16.99 13.49
CA ASP A 69 3.73 -17.26 14.59
C ASP A 69 3.79 -16.16 15.66
N ARG A 70 4.99 -15.67 15.98
CA ARG A 70 5.17 -14.57 16.93
C ARG A 70 4.79 -13.23 16.34
N TRP A 71 5.01 -12.99 15.05
CA TRP A 71 4.49 -11.80 14.38
C TRP A 71 2.97 -11.75 14.41
N GLU A 72 2.31 -12.87 14.10
CA GLU A 72 0.86 -12.99 14.17
C GLU A 72 0.33 -12.66 15.58
N ALA A 73 0.95 -13.23 16.62
CA ALA A 73 0.58 -12.92 17.99
C ALA A 73 0.79 -11.44 18.35
N THR A 74 1.87 -10.82 17.88
CA THR A 74 2.17 -9.40 18.11
C THR A 74 1.16 -8.49 17.42
N VAL A 75 0.83 -8.74 16.15
CA VAL A 75 -0.16 -7.95 15.41
C VAL A 75 -1.54 -8.07 16.06
N LYS A 76 -1.95 -9.29 16.47
CA LYS A 76 -3.21 -9.50 17.21
C LYS A 76 -3.27 -8.72 18.52
N LYS A 77 -2.15 -8.60 19.24
CA LYS A 77 -2.09 -7.74 20.44
C LYS A 77 -2.29 -6.26 20.10
N MET A 78 -1.70 -5.78 19.00
CA MET A 78 -1.90 -4.40 18.54
C MET A 78 -3.36 -4.14 18.16
N VAL A 79 -4.00 -5.07 17.47
CA VAL A 79 -5.45 -5.00 17.16
C VAL A 79 -6.28 -4.96 18.43
N HIS A 80 -5.95 -5.82 19.41
CA HIS A 80 -6.60 -5.81 20.72
C HIS A 80 -6.42 -4.46 21.46
N TRP A 81 -5.28 -3.79 21.31
CA TRP A 81 -5.02 -2.45 21.83
C TRP A 81 -5.62 -1.31 21.00
N GLY A 82 -6.33 -1.61 19.90
CA GLY A 82 -7.08 -0.62 19.12
C GLY A 82 -6.53 -0.30 17.74
N ALA A 83 -5.51 -1.01 17.25
CA ALA A 83 -5.10 -0.90 15.85
C ALA A 83 -6.24 -1.39 14.93
N GLN A 84 -6.64 -0.55 13.98
CA GLN A 84 -7.69 -0.87 13.01
C GLN A 84 -7.08 -1.61 11.82
N LEU A 85 -7.13 -2.94 11.88
CA LEU A 85 -6.76 -3.84 10.79
C LEU A 85 -7.92 -4.79 10.53
N ASP A 86 -8.31 -4.95 9.27
CA ASP A 86 -9.17 -6.06 8.88
C ASP A 86 -8.36 -7.37 8.70
N ALA A 87 -9.05 -8.49 8.52
CA ALA A 87 -8.41 -9.80 8.43
C ALA A 87 -7.48 -9.93 7.20
N THR A 88 -7.77 -9.21 6.11
CA THR A 88 -6.92 -9.20 4.92
C THR A 88 -5.66 -8.37 5.17
N GLU A 89 -5.80 -7.18 5.75
CA GLU A 89 -4.69 -6.31 6.14
C GLU A 89 -3.77 -7.01 7.17
N GLU A 90 -4.34 -7.70 8.16
CA GLU A 90 -3.60 -8.51 9.13
C GLU A 90 -2.77 -9.60 8.43
N ALA A 91 -3.38 -10.37 7.53
CA ALA A 91 -2.69 -11.44 6.82
C ALA A 91 -1.56 -10.91 5.93
N MET A 92 -1.79 -9.80 5.23
CA MET A 92 -0.77 -9.12 4.42
C MET A 92 0.41 -8.66 5.30
N LEU A 93 0.09 -8.05 6.45
CA LEU A 93 1.09 -7.55 7.39
C LEU A 93 1.95 -8.68 7.96
N VAL A 94 1.32 -9.77 8.44
CA VAL A 94 2.05 -10.92 9.00
C VAL A 94 2.94 -11.57 7.95
N ALA A 95 2.47 -11.70 6.70
CA ALA A 95 3.27 -12.26 5.61
C ALA A 95 4.51 -11.40 5.32
N TYR A 96 4.33 -10.08 5.21
CA TYR A 96 5.43 -9.14 4.99
C TYR A 96 6.44 -9.16 6.15
N LEU A 97 5.95 -9.07 7.39
CA LEU A 97 6.82 -9.07 8.58
C LEU A 97 7.62 -10.37 8.72
N ALA A 98 6.98 -11.52 8.48
CA ALA A 98 7.65 -12.81 8.49
C ALA A 98 8.63 -12.99 7.34
N THR A 99 8.46 -12.29 6.21
CA THR A 99 9.36 -12.39 5.06
C THR A 99 10.59 -11.50 5.27
N TYR A 100 10.39 -10.24 5.68
CA TYR A 100 11.45 -9.23 5.73
C TYR A 100 12.10 -9.09 7.11
N PHE A 101 11.41 -9.46 8.19
CA PHE A 101 11.86 -9.30 9.57
C PHE A 101 11.85 -10.63 10.34
N HIS A 102 12.19 -11.73 9.67
CA HIS A 102 12.47 -13.01 10.33
C HIS A 102 13.87 -12.99 11.00
N PRO A 103 14.11 -13.73 12.10
CA PRO A 103 15.44 -13.89 12.69
C PRO A 103 16.51 -14.40 11.70
N GLU A 104 16.08 -15.20 10.73
CA GLU A 104 16.95 -15.81 9.71
C GLU A 104 16.92 -15.07 8.36
N ALA A 105 16.12 -14.01 8.22
CA ALA A 105 16.23 -13.15 7.05
C ALA A 105 17.66 -12.58 6.98
N GLY A 106 18.26 -12.52 5.79
CA GLY A 106 19.55 -11.83 5.61
C GLY A 106 19.45 -10.34 5.99
N PRO A 107 20.53 -9.54 5.86
CA PRO A 107 20.44 -8.09 6.03
C PRO A 107 19.29 -7.58 5.16
N VAL A 108 18.35 -6.87 5.78
CA VAL A 108 17.14 -6.36 5.15
C VAL A 108 17.59 -5.48 3.99
N VAL A 109 17.58 -6.01 2.76
CA VAL A 109 17.51 -5.17 1.58
C VAL A 109 16.07 -4.67 1.63
N ALA A 110 15.88 -3.52 2.27
CA ALA A 110 14.61 -2.82 2.25
C ALA A 110 14.13 -2.85 0.80
N PRO A 111 12.88 -3.27 0.51
CA PRO A 111 12.36 -3.18 -0.83
C PRO A 111 12.72 -1.78 -1.34
N PRO A 112 13.39 -1.64 -2.51
CA PRO A 112 13.80 -0.34 -2.99
C PRO A 112 12.59 0.58 -2.87
N ALA A 113 12.76 1.77 -2.30
CA ALA A 113 11.69 2.76 -2.20
C ALA A 113 11.14 2.94 -3.61
N ALA A 114 10.04 2.24 -3.89
CA ALA A 114 9.69 1.97 -5.26
C ALA A 114 9.14 3.28 -5.84
N PRO A 115 9.46 3.62 -7.10
CA PRO A 115 8.67 4.61 -7.80
C PRO A 115 7.20 4.20 -7.68
N ARG A 116 6.31 5.19 -7.56
CA ARG A 116 4.87 5.02 -7.40
C ARG A 116 4.24 4.44 -8.68
N SER A 117 4.64 3.26 -9.11
CA SER A 117 4.08 2.56 -10.26
C SER A 117 2.88 1.75 -9.77
N GLY A 118 1.82 2.49 -9.50
CA GLY A 118 0.50 2.02 -9.07
C GLY A 118 -0.49 3.15 -9.30
N GLU A 119 -0.43 3.73 -10.49
CA GLU A 119 -1.49 4.58 -11.00
C GLU A 119 -2.69 3.64 -11.22
N GLU A 120 -3.71 3.74 -10.36
CA GLU A 120 -5.05 3.36 -10.82
C GLU A 120 -5.28 4.12 -12.14
N PRO A 121 -5.86 3.50 -13.19
CA PRO A 121 -6.20 4.23 -14.40
C PRO A 121 -7.22 5.32 -14.03
N GLY A 122 -6.76 6.56 -13.79
CA GLY A 122 -7.67 7.67 -13.51
C GLY A 122 -7.22 8.84 -12.64
N ALA A 123 -5.96 9.03 -12.24
CA ALA A 123 -5.62 10.20 -11.39
C ALA A 123 -4.44 11.03 -11.90
N ALA A 124 -4.61 11.66 -13.06
CA ALA A 124 -3.76 12.78 -13.45
C ALA A 124 -3.63 13.80 -12.30
N PRO A 125 -2.45 14.38 -12.05
CA PRO A 125 -2.32 15.45 -11.07
C PRO A 125 -3.29 16.59 -11.42
N ASN A 126 -4.05 17.05 -10.42
CA ASN A 126 -5.09 18.12 -10.50
C ASN A 126 -6.48 17.68 -10.99
N GLN A 127 -6.90 16.43 -10.77
CA GLN A 127 -8.31 16.08 -10.98
C GLN A 127 -9.19 16.55 -9.82
N PRO A 128 -10.46 16.92 -10.09
CA PRO A 128 -11.44 17.15 -9.03
C PRO A 128 -11.52 15.96 -8.08
N GLY A 129 -11.65 16.23 -6.78
CA GLY A 129 -11.78 15.17 -5.78
C GLY A 129 -13.10 14.41 -5.92
N VAL A 130 -13.07 13.11 -5.64
CA VAL A 130 -14.22 12.20 -5.65
C VAL A 130 -14.70 11.96 -4.21
N PRO A 131 -15.83 12.56 -3.76
CA PRO A 131 -16.26 12.48 -2.36
C PRO A 131 -16.48 11.05 -1.84
N ALA A 132 -17.00 10.14 -2.66
CA ALA A 132 -17.21 8.75 -2.25
C ALA A 132 -15.89 8.05 -1.89
N ARG A 133 -14.83 8.28 -2.68
CA ARG A 133 -13.49 7.76 -2.40
C ARG A 133 -12.89 8.42 -1.16
N GLY A 134 -13.07 9.74 -1.05
CA GLY A 134 -12.67 10.52 0.12
C GLY A 134 -13.30 10.03 1.42
N ALA A 135 -14.58 9.67 1.40
CA ALA A 135 -15.30 9.14 2.56
C ALA A 135 -14.68 7.85 3.08
N ALA A 136 -14.37 6.91 2.17
CA ALA A 136 -13.74 5.65 2.51
C ALA A 136 -12.35 5.89 3.12
N LEU A 137 -11.51 6.70 2.45
CA LEU A 137 -10.18 7.05 2.93
C LEU A 137 -10.21 7.75 4.29
N TYR A 138 -11.15 8.67 4.49
CA TYR A 138 -11.33 9.37 5.77
C TYR A 138 -11.70 8.41 6.89
N LYS A 139 -12.66 7.51 6.65
CA LYS A 139 -13.12 6.52 7.63
C LYS A 139 -11.97 5.67 8.15
N HIS A 140 -11.06 5.26 7.26
CA HIS A 140 -9.96 4.37 7.59
C HIS A 140 -8.75 5.08 8.23
N ASN A 141 -8.51 6.35 7.89
CA ASN A 141 -7.24 7.01 8.23
C ASN A 141 -7.39 8.23 9.14
N CYS A 142 -8.51 8.95 9.08
CA CYS A 142 -8.67 10.24 9.75
C CYS A 142 -9.69 10.19 10.89
N LEU A 143 -10.73 9.38 10.74
CA LEU A 143 -11.81 9.20 11.73
C LEU A 143 -11.33 8.93 13.15
N PRO A 144 -10.29 8.10 13.41
CA PRO A 144 -9.90 7.76 14.78
C PRO A 144 -9.57 9.00 15.64
N CYS A 145 -9.06 10.07 15.02
CA CYS A 145 -8.77 11.32 15.71
C CYS A 145 -9.83 12.40 15.45
N HIS A 146 -10.30 12.53 14.20
CA HIS A 146 -11.17 13.63 13.77
C HIS A 146 -12.67 13.32 13.85
N GLY A 147 -13.05 12.10 14.28
CA GLY A 147 -14.43 11.67 14.53
C GLY A 147 -15.27 11.46 13.26
N GLU A 148 -16.49 10.92 13.41
CA GLU A 148 -17.42 10.83 12.27
C GLU A 148 -17.69 12.21 11.72
N ALA A 149 -17.78 12.28 10.39
CA ALA A 149 -18.07 13.51 9.68
C ALA A 149 -17.19 14.69 10.13
N GLY A 150 -15.93 14.47 10.50
CA GLY A 150 -15.01 15.54 10.87
C GLY A 150 -15.41 16.33 12.12
N ARG A 151 -16.26 15.79 13.00
CA ARG A 151 -16.77 16.51 14.19
C ARG A 151 -15.69 16.85 15.23
N GLY A 152 -14.51 16.24 15.13
CA GLY A 152 -13.42 16.36 16.10
C GLY A 152 -13.45 15.26 17.17
N GLY A 153 -12.52 15.36 18.10
CA GLY A 153 -12.31 14.42 19.18
C GLY A 153 -10.91 14.62 19.75
N MET A 154 -10.05 13.61 19.60
CA MET A 154 -8.62 13.73 19.88
C MET A 154 -7.96 14.77 18.95
N GLY A 155 -8.36 14.78 17.68
CA GLY A 155 -7.98 15.79 16.69
C GLY A 155 -9.01 16.91 16.60
N PRO A 156 -8.62 18.08 16.04
CA PRO A 156 -9.53 19.22 15.88
C PRO A 156 -10.70 18.90 14.94
N LYS A 157 -11.81 19.62 15.11
CA LYS A 157 -12.95 19.58 14.18
C LYS A 157 -12.49 20.00 12.77
N LEU A 158 -12.81 19.17 11.78
CA LEU A 158 -12.55 19.40 10.35
C LEU A 158 -13.80 19.87 9.62
N ALA A 159 -14.99 19.42 10.02
CA ALA A 159 -16.23 19.91 9.44
C ALA A 159 -16.31 21.44 9.54
N ARG A 160 -16.46 22.09 8.37
CA ARG A 160 -16.49 23.55 8.22
C ARG A 160 -15.25 24.29 8.69
N ASN A 161 -14.13 23.59 8.85
CA ASN A 161 -12.87 24.23 9.20
C ASN A 161 -12.38 25.11 8.03
N PRO A 162 -11.98 26.38 8.25
CA PRO A 162 -11.50 27.26 7.17
C PRO A 162 -10.31 26.72 6.36
N ILE A 163 -9.58 25.73 6.90
CA ILE A 163 -8.53 25.04 6.15
C ILE A 163 -9.06 24.32 4.90
N LEU A 164 -10.34 23.91 4.91
CA LEU A 164 -10.97 23.23 3.77
C LEU A 164 -11.08 24.13 2.54
N SER A 165 -11.04 25.46 2.69
CA SER A 165 -10.98 26.40 1.56
C SER A 165 -9.55 26.68 1.08
N GLN A 166 -8.54 26.28 1.86
CA GLN A 166 -7.11 26.50 1.56
C GLN A 166 -6.47 25.20 1.09
N GLU A 167 -6.68 24.82 -0.17
CA GLU A 167 -6.29 23.51 -0.70
C GLU A 167 -4.80 23.18 -0.47
N ASP A 168 -3.90 24.09 -0.82
CA ASP A 168 -2.47 23.87 -0.63
C ASP A 168 -2.09 23.67 0.84
N ARG A 169 -2.73 24.43 1.74
CA ARG A 169 -2.49 24.32 3.18
C ARG A 169 -3.06 23.02 3.75
N PHE A 170 -4.26 22.63 3.32
CA PHE A 170 -4.84 21.35 3.68
C PHE A 170 -3.92 20.21 3.24
N ARG A 171 -3.51 20.21 1.96
CA ARG A 171 -2.62 19.20 1.39
C ARG A 171 -1.28 19.14 2.13
N ALA A 172 -0.65 20.29 2.40
CA ALA A 172 0.61 20.34 3.13
C ALA A 172 0.47 19.77 4.54
N THR A 173 -0.60 20.15 5.26
CA THR A 173 -0.87 19.67 6.62
C THR A 173 -1.06 18.15 6.66
N VAL A 174 -1.81 17.57 5.71
CA VAL A 174 -2.02 16.13 5.65
C VAL A 174 -0.72 15.40 5.29
N ARG A 175 0.01 15.88 4.28
CA ARG A 175 1.25 15.22 3.83
C ARG A 175 2.36 15.24 4.87
N GLN A 176 2.52 16.37 5.56
CA GLN A 176 3.64 16.61 6.49
C GLN A 176 3.27 16.29 7.94
N GLY A 177 1.98 16.12 8.24
CA GLY A 177 1.51 16.04 9.61
C GLY A 177 1.58 17.40 10.30
N ARG A 178 1.06 17.46 11.53
CA ARG A 178 1.16 18.65 12.39
C ARG A 178 0.92 18.29 13.85
N GLY A 179 1.90 18.58 14.71
CA GLY A 179 1.81 18.23 16.12
C GLY A 179 1.67 16.71 16.29
N ALA A 180 0.61 16.26 16.95
CA ALA A 180 0.32 14.83 17.13
C ALA A 180 -0.26 14.14 15.87
N MET A 181 -0.67 14.89 14.84
CA MET A 181 -1.13 14.30 13.57
C MET A 181 0.09 13.80 12.78
N PRO A 182 0.20 12.48 12.49
CA PRO A 182 1.35 11.93 11.77
C PRO A 182 1.40 12.42 10.31
N PRO A 183 2.57 12.37 9.65
CA PRO A 183 2.68 12.64 8.22
C PRO A 183 2.05 11.52 7.40
N TRP A 184 1.22 11.87 6.41
CA TRP A 184 0.56 10.91 5.52
C TRP A 184 1.12 10.88 4.10
N GLY A 185 2.20 11.64 3.81
CA GLY A 185 2.73 11.79 2.46
C GLY A 185 3.27 10.51 1.81
N ASP A 186 3.67 9.52 2.62
CA ASP A 186 4.15 8.21 2.15
C ASP A 186 3.02 7.16 2.13
N VAL A 187 1.88 7.46 2.73
CA VAL A 187 0.70 6.59 2.79
C VAL A 187 -0.30 6.96 1.70
N LEU A 188 -0.64 8.24 1.62
CA LEU A 188 -1.69 8.77 0.74
C LEU A 188 -1.09 9.40 -0.52
N ARG A 189 -1.68 9.06 -1.67
CA ARG A 189 -1.40 9.71 -2.95
C ARG A 189 -1.93 11.15 -2.94
N PRO A 190 -1.36 12.06 -3.74
CA PRO A 190 -1.86 13.43 -3.84
C PRO A 190 -3.36 13.52 -4.13
N GLN A 191 -3.87 12.71 -5.07
CA GLN A 191 -5.29 12.69 -5.42
C GLN A 191 -6.16 12.21 -4.26
N GLU A 192 -5.71 11.23 -3.48
CA GLU A 192 -6.46 10.71 -2.32
C GLU A 192 -6.69 11.80 -1.27
N ILE A 193 -5.71 12.70 -1.09
CA ILE A 193 -5.85 13.86 -0.19
C ILE A 193 -6.88 14.86 -0.75
N VAL A 194 -6.93 15.05 -2.07
CA VAL A 194 -7.95 15.88 -2.73
C VAL A 194 -9.33 15.26 -2.55
N ASP A 195 -9.46 13.93 -2.68
CA ASP A 195 -10.73 13.23 -2.49
C ASP A 195 -11.24 13.36 -1.05
N ILE A 196 -10.37 13.17 -0.05
CA ILE A 196 -10.71 13.36 1.37
C ILE A 196 -11.23 14.77 1.61
N ARG A 197 -10.54 15.79 1.07
CA ARG A 197 -11.00 17.18 1.17
C ARG A 197 -12.36 17.38 0.51
N ALA A 198 -12.55 16.85 -0.70
CA ALA A 198 -13.80 16.95 -1.43
C ALA A 198 -14.97 16.35 -0.63
N TRP A 199 -14.75 15.20 0.02
CA TRP A 199 -15.74 14.66 0.94
C TRP A 199 -16.00 15.56 2.15
N LEU A 200 -14.96 16.04 2.83
CA LEU A 200 -15.11 16.93 4.00
C LEU A 200 -15.90 18.21 3.67
N THR A 201 -15.81 18.71 2.44
CA THR A 201 -16.60 19.86 1.99
C THR A 201 -18.08 19.57 1.73
N THR A 202 -18.48 18.29 1.64
CA THR A 202 -19.89 17.89 1.51
C THR A 202 -20.64 17.76 2.84
N ILE A 203 -19.93 17.84 3.96
CA ILE A 203 -20.52 17.60 5.29
C ILE A 203 -21.38 18.80 5.71
N PRO A 204 -22.69 18.59 5.98
CA PRO A 204 -23.61 19.66 6.36
C PRO A 204 -23.38 20.14 7.82
N ASP A 205 -24.20 21.12 8.26
CA ASP A 205 -24.09 21.74 9.57
C ASP A 205 -24.22 20.79 10.77
#